data_AF-A0A1E3W2C8-F1
#
_entry.id   AF-A0A1E3W2C8-F1
#
_cell.length_a   1.000
_cell.length_b   1.000
_cell.length_c   1.000
_cell.angle_alpha   90.00
_cell.angle_beta   90.00
_cell.angle_gamma   90.00
#
_symmetry.space_group_name_H-M   'P 1'
#
loop_
_entity.id
_entity.type
_entity.pdbx_description
1 polymer ?
#
loop_
_entity_poly.entity_id
_entity_poly.type
_entity_poly.pdbx_seq_one_letter_code
_entity_poly.pdbx_strand_id
1 'polypeptide(L)'
;MRHLAILALRREPAIICSLFFLGPLITLLVPKTTIATLIVLFLCCVGLDLARGGELKGMFRINASLALFGATAAYLFMNASWSLDPERAFTAATWFVLVVLMCYGSGRALARWPERSLRMAGTAFGTGVGVGIAFVLFEAATGRLATLTLYHTLPFTQPNSLKDFVIRNGEIVQIAPGELNAMIAVMLLALWPALLCVVTRLGERSGSLVAGALFAAATAAVFLSDHESSKVGLVASLFVFALAIPWPAATRKGLWLVWCLAFALVIPLATVAYKAELHKSESLPFSAQAA
;
A
#
# COMPACT_ATOMS: atom_id res chain seq x y z
N MET A 1 3.79 -10.56 -32.55
CA MET A 1 2.92 -10.47 -31.35
C MET A 1 2.20 -11.77 -30.99
N ARG A 2 1.57 -12.49 -31.93
CA ARG A 2 0.80 -13.73 -31.64
C ARG A 2 1.61 -14.84 -30.94
N HIS A 3 2.88 -15.04 -31.30
CA HIS A 3 3.75 -16.06 -30.70
C HIS A 3 4.17 -15.72 -29.25
N LEU A 4 4.35 -14.44 -28.92
CA LEU A 4 4.65 -13.99 -27.56
C LEU A 4 3.42 -14.13 -26.64
N ALA A 5 2.22 -13.85 -27.16
CA ALA A 5 0.97 -14.05 -26.42
C ALA A 5 0.76 -15.52 -26.05
N ILE A 6 1.05 -16.46 -26.97
CA ILE A 6 0.94 -17.90 -26.71
C ILE A 6 1.93 -18.36 -25.63
N LEU A 7 3.18 -17.88 -25.68
CA LEU A 7 4.20 -18.20 -24.68
C LEU A 7 3.83 -17.63 -23.30
N ALA A 8 3.32 -16.39 -23.25
CA ALA A 8 2.87 -15.76 -22.02
C ALA A 8 1.69 -16.53 -21.39
N LEU A 9 0.72 -16.97 -22.18
CA LEU A 9 -0.43 -17.76 -21.71
C LEU A 9 -0.01 -19.15 -21.21
N ARG A 10 1.02 -19.78 -21.81
CA ARG A 10 1.56 -21.06 -21.30
C ARG A 10 2.24 -20.91 -19.93
N ARG A 11 2.89 -19.78 -19.66
CA ARG A 11 3.58 -19.49 -18.39
C ARG A 11 2.74 -18.69 -17.40
N GLU A 12 1.48 -18.39 -17.76
CA GLU A 12 0.57 -17.57 -16.97
C GLU A 12 0.49 -17.99 -15.49
N PRO A 13 0.35 -19.28 -15.14
CA PRO A 13 0.25 -19.68 -13.74
C PRO A 13 1.50 -19.31 -12.91
N ALA A 14 2.69 -19.51 -13.49
CA ALA A 14 3.95 -19.20 -12.84
C ALA A 14 4.15 -17.69 -12.70
N ILE A 15 3.81 -16.92 -13.74
CA ILE A 15 3.90 -15.45 -13.72
C ILE A 15 2.98 -14.88 -12.63
N ILE A 16 1.73 -15.35 -12.58
CA ILE A 16 0.75 -14.89 -11.59
C ILE A 16 1.22 -15.23 -10.17
N CYS A 17 1.57 -16.49 -9.91
CA CYS A 17 2.00 -16.89 -8.57
C CYS A 17 3.25 -16.13 -8.12
N SER A 18 4.28 -16.04 -8.95
CA SER A 18 5.51 -15.36 -8.59
C SER A 18 5.29 -13.86 -8.37
N LEU A 19 4.55 -13.20 -9.26
CA LEU A 19 4.37 -11.76 -9.17
C LEU A 19 3.45 -11.34 -8.01
N PHE A 20 2.34 -12.06 -7.80
CA PHE A 20 1.43 -11.76 -6.70
C PHE A 20 1.95 -12.24 -5.35
N PHE A 21 2.94 -13.14 -5.30
CA PHE A 21 3.65 -13.47 -4.07
C PHE A 21 4.78 -12.47 -3.79
N LEU A 22 5.70 -12.29 -4.74
CA LEU A 22 6.89 -11.45 -4.57
C LEU A 22 6.54 -9.96 -4.50
N GLY A 23 5.52 -9.51 -5.24
CA GLY A 23 5.08 -8.12 -5.26
C GLY A 23 4.79 -7.57 -3.86
N PRO A 24 3.75 -8.07 -3.15
CA PRO A 24 3.45 -7.61 -1.80
C PRO A 24 4.63 -7.84 -0.85
N LEU A 25 5.29 -9.01 -0.91
CA LEU A 25 6.43 -9.31 -0.04
C LEU A 25 7.54 -8.26 -0.18
N ILE A 26 8.01 -7.98 -1.40
CA ILE A 26 9.06 -7.00 -1.67
C ILE A 26 8.60 -5.60 -1.26
N THR A 27 7.34 -5.21 -1.48
CA THR A 27 6.85 -3.89 -1.06
C THR A 27 6.76 -3.73 0.46
N LEU A 28 6.43 -4.80 1.19
CA LEU A 28 6.44 -4.78 2.66
C LEU A 28 7.87 -4.68 3.19
N LEU A 29 8.82 -5.42 2.57
CA LEU A 29 10.22 -5.45 3.00
C LEU A 29 11.00 -4.20 2.57
N VAL A 30 10.64 -3.61 1.44
CA VAL A 30 11.31 -2.44 0.88
C VAL A 30 10.25 -1.47 0.36
N PRO A 31 9.62 -0.66 1.24
CA PRO A 31 8.54 0.26 0.87
C PRO A 31 8.87 1.20 -0.31
N LYS A 32 10.15 1.55 -0.48
CA LYS A 32 10.65 2.38 -1.59
C LYS A 32 10.41 1.74 -2.98
N THR A 33 10.23 0.43 -3.05
CA THR A 33 9.96 -0.31 -4.30
C THR A 33 8.49 -0.29 -4.72
N THR A 34 7.58 0.26 -3.90
CA THR A 34 6.12 0.20 -4.13
C THR A 34 5.71 0.66 -5.53
N ILE A 35 6.27 1.77 -6.02
CA ILE A 35 5.95 2.29 -7.35
C ILE A 35 6.45 1.35 -8.46
N ALA A 36 7.67 0.84 -8.33
CA ALA A 36 8.24 -0.10 -9.31
C ALA A 36 7.40 -1.39 -9.36
N THR A 37 7.04 -1.94 -8.20
CA THR A 37 6.16 -3.12 -8.11
C THR A 37 4.79 -2.85 -8.72
N LEU A 38 4.20 -1.67 -8.48
CA LEU A 38 2.93 -1.27 -9.09
C LEU A 38 3.02 -1.23 -10.62
N ILE A 39 4.09 -0.67 -11.18
CA ILE A 39 4.32 -0.63 -12.63
C ILE A 39 4.39 -2.05 -13.19
N VAL A 40 5.16 -2.94 -12.58
CA VAL A 40 5.30 -4.33 -13.03
C VAL A 40 3.95 -5.07 -12.92
N LEU A 41 3.22 -4.90 -11.82
CA LEU A 41 1.88 -5.45 -11.64
C LEU A 41 0.91 -4.95 -12.70
N PHE A 42 0.91 -3.65 -12.99
CA PHE A 42 0.08 -3.05 -14.03
C PHE A 42 0.39 -3.63 -15.41
N LEU A 43 1.66 -3.64 -15.82
CA LEU A 43 2.09 -4.18 -17.10
C LEU A 43 1.73 -5.66 -17.23
N CYS A 44 1.87 -6.44 -16.16
CA CYS A 44 1.48 -7.85 -16.17
C CYS A 44 -0.03 -8.03 -16.25
N CYS A 45 -0.81 -7.31 -15.43
CA CYS A 45 -2.26 -7.40 -15.39
C CYS A 45 -2.87 -7.06 -16.75
N VAL A 46 -2.49 -5.90 -17.28
CA VAL A 46 -2.95 -5.40 -18.58
C VAL A 46 -2.41 -6.27 -19.71
N GLY A 47 -1.12 -6.62 -19.69
CA GLY A 47 -0.50 -7.44 -20.73
C GLY A 47 -1.14 -8.82 -20.88
N LEU A 48 -1.48 -9.47 -19.76
CA LEU A 48 -2.21 -10.74 -19.78
C LEU A 48 -3.67 -10.58 -20.24
N ASP A 49 -4.37 -9.50 -19.87
CA ASP A 49 -5.72 -9.22 -20.38
C ASP A 49 -5.71 -9.04 -21.91
N LEU A 50 -4.78 -8.22 -22.42
CA LEU A 50 -4.60 -7.99 -23.85
C LEU A 50 -4.20 -9.28 -24.59
N ALA A 51 -3.33 -10.11 -23.99
CA ALA A 51 -2.93 -11.40 -24.57
C ALA A 51 -4.12 -12.38 -24.70
N ARG A 52 -5.13 -12.26 -23.83
CA ARG A 52 -6.39 -13.03 -23.90
C ARG A 52 -7.42 -12.42 -24.86
N GLY A 53 -7.10 -11.33 -25.55
CA GLY A 53 -7.99 -10.65 -26.49
C GLY A 53 -8.81 -9.50 -25.88
N GLY A 54 -8.44 -9.02 -24.69
CA GLY A 54 -9.05 -7.82 -24.11
C GLY A 54 -8.79 -6.57 -24.97
N GLU A 55 -9.74 -5.64 -24.98
CA GLU A 55 -9.59 -4.35 -25.65
C GLU A 55 -9.13 -3.26 -24.70
N LEU A 56 -8.06 -2.53 -25.09
CA LEU A 56 -7.50 -1.41 -24.32
C LEU A 56 -8.52 -0.28 -24.11
N LYS A 57 -9.31 0.05 -25.15
CA LYS A 57 -10.34 1.10 -25.09
C LYS A 57 -11.38 0.82 -24.00
N GLY A 58 -11.74 -0.45 -23.82
CA GLY A 58 -12.69 -0.86 -22.78
C GLY A 58 -12.13 -0.75 -21.36
N MET A 59 -10.81 -0.69 -21.18
CA MET A 59 -10.16 -0.61 -19.87
C MET A 59 -10.26 0.79 -19.27
N PHE A 60 -10.20 1.83 -20.12
CA PHE A 60 -10.23 3.24 -19.70
C PHE A 60 -11.58 3.92 -19.92
N ARG A 61 -12.66 3.13 -19.99
CA ARG A 61 -14.00 3.69 -20.07
C ARG A 61 -14.30 4.49 -18.80
N ILE A 62 -14.61 5.78 -18.98
CA ILE A 62 -14.87 6.71 -17.89
C ILE A 62 -16.11 6.24 -17.11
N ASN A 63 -15.93 6.05 -15.81
CA ASN A 63 -17.00 5.80 -14.85
C ASN A 63 -16.97 6.86 -13.76
N ALA A 64 -17.94 6.82 -12.84
CA ALA A 64 -18.03 7.79 -11.75
C ALA A 64 -16.74 7.87 -10.89
N SER A 65 -16.07 6.73 -10.66
CA SER A 65 -14.81 6.70 -9.91
C SER A 65 -13.66 7.42 -10.63
N LEU A 66 -13.48 7.15 -11.93
CA LEU A 66 -12.46 7.80 -12.73
C LEU A 66 -12.76 9.30 -12.91
N ALA A 67 -14.03 9.67 -13.04
CA ALA A 67 -14.46 11.06 -13.10
C ALA A 67 -14.15 11.80 -11.78
N LEU A 68 -14.44 11.18 -10.62
CA LEU A 68 -14.14 11.76 -9.32
C LEU A 68 -12.63 11.97 -9.14
N PHE A 69 -11.81 10.97 -9.45
CA PHE A 69 -10.36 11.13 -9.41
C PHE A 69 -9.85 12.14 -10.45
N GLY A 70 -10.48 12.23 -11.62
CA GLY A 70 -10.19 13.25 -12.61
C GLY A 70 -10.45 14.66 -12.10
N ALA A 71 -11.56 14.88 -11.39
CA ALA A 71 -11.87 16.15 -10.72
C ALA A 71 -10.85 16.47 -9.62
N THR A 72 -10.50 15.49 -8.78
CA THR A 72 -9.44 15.65 -7.78
C THR A 72 -8.08 15.98 -8.42
N ALA A 73 -7.72 15.31 -9.52
CA ALA A 73 -6.50 15.60 -10.25
C ALA A 73 -6.50 17.02 -10.81
N ALA A 74 -7.60 17.45 -11.44
CA ALA A 74 -7.74 18.82 -11.93
C ALA A 74 -7.56 19.85 -10.80
N TYR A 75 -8.15 19.59 -9.62
CA TYR A 75 -7.94 20.41 -8.44
C TYR A 75 -6.48 20.43 -7.98
N LEU A 76 -5.79 19.28 -7.95
CA LEU A 76 -4.37 19.21 -7.58
C LEU A 76 -3.47 19.98 -8.58
N PHE A 77 -3.75 19.87 -9.88
CA PHE A 77 -3.03 20.63 -10.92
C PHE A 77 -3.30 22.12 -10.82
N MET A 78 -4.54 22.51 -10.53
CA MET A 78 -4.83 23.89 -10.18
C MET A 78 -4.00 24.29 -8.97
N ASN A 79 -4.11 23.60 -7.83
CA ASN A 79 -3.39 23.94 -6.60
C ASN A 79 -1.85 24.04 -6.80
N ALA A 80 -1.28 23.19 -7.66
CA ALA A 80 0.14 23.25 -7.99
C ALA A 80 0.59 24.59 -8.60
N SER A 81 -0.28 25.32 -9.32
CA SER A 81 0.10 26.58 -10.00
C SER A 81 0.38 27.77 -9.06
N TRP A 82 0.01 27.65 -7.79
CA TRP A 82 0.09 28.67 -6.73
C TRP A 82 0.86 28.12 -5.52
N SER A 83 1.48 26.94 -5.67
CA SER A 83 2.39 26.36 -4.67
C SER A 83 3.68 27.17 -4.59
N LEU A 84 4.29 27.21 -3.40
CA LEU A 84 5.62 27.80 -3.19
C LEU A 84 6.71 27.08 -4.00
N ASP A 85 6.51 25.78 -4.27
CA ASP A 85 7.34 24.96 -5.14
C ASP A 85 6.43 24.29 -6.19
N PRO A 86 6.19 24.97 -7.34
CA PRO A 86 5.31 24.46 -8.38
C PRO A 86 5.84 23.18 -9.03
N GLU A 87 7.16 23.06 -9.24
CA GLU A 87 7.76 21.90 -9.92
C GLU A 87 7.52 20.61 -9.15
N ARG A 88 7.77 20.63 -7.84
CA ARG A 88 7.51 19.49 -6.97
C ARG A 88 6.01 19.18 -6.87
N ALA A 89 5.16 20.20 -6.82
CA ALA A 89 3.71 20.03 -6.76
C ALA A 89 3.14 19.41 -8.05
N PHE A 90 3.56 19.88 -9.23
CA PHE A 90 3.18 19.29 -10.51
C PHE A 90 3.67 17.85 -10.66
N THR A 91 4.89 17.56 -10.19
CA THR A 91 5.44 16.20 -10.18
C THR A 91 4.59 15.28 -9.31
N ALA A 92 4.19 15.73 -8.12
CA ALA A 92 3.30 14.96 -7.23
C ALA A 92 1.91 14.73 -7.82
N ALA A 93 1.30 15.77 -8.44
CA ALA A 93 0.02 15.65 -9.12
C ALA A 93 0.08 14.67 -10.31
N THR A 94 1.19 14.67 -11.05
CA THR A 94 1.43 13.73 -12.15
C THR A 94 1.53 12.29 -11.62
N TRP A 95 2.29 12.06 -10.55
CA TRP A 95 2.36 10.75 -9.90
C TRP A 95 1.01 10.27 -9.40
N PHE A 96 0.19 11.15 -8.83
CA PHE A 96 -1.17 10.82 -8.42
C PHE A 96 -1.99 10.29 -9.61
N VAL A 97 -2.00 11.00 -10.75
CA VAL A 97 -2.71 10.55 -11.96
C VAL A 97 -2.19 9.21 -12.44
N LEU A 98 -0.87 9.04 -12.53
CA LEU A 98 -0.26 7.78 -12.98
C LEU A 98 -0.65 6.60 -12.09
N VAL A 99 -0.57 6.76 -10.77
CA VAL A 99 -0.97 5.72 -9.81
C VAL A 99 -2.45 5.40 -9.93
N VAL A 100 -3.32 6.40 -10.03
CA VAL A 100 -4.77 6.19 -10.23
C VAL A 100 -5.03 5.41 -11.52
N LEU A 101 -4.40 5.78 -12.63
CA LEU A 101 -4.57 5.09 -13.91
C LEU A 101 -4.06 3.64 -13.87
N MET A 102 -2.91 3.40 -13.24
CA MET A 102 -2.35 2.06 -13.07
C MET A 102 -3.25 1.19 -12.19
N CYS A 103 -3.72 1.69 -11.05
CA CYS A 103 -4.64 0.97 -10.18
C CYS A 103 -5.99 0.70 -10.87
N TYR A 104 -6.57 1.70 -11.53
CA TYR A 104 -7.84 1.56 -12.24
C TYR A 104 -7.74 0.57 -13.41
N GLY A 105 -6.70 0.69 -14.23
CA GLY A 105 -6.44 -0.20 -15.35
C GLY A 105 -6.19 -1.64 -14.89
N SER A 106 -5.38 -1.83 -13.84
CA SER A 106 -5.14 -3.16 -13.25
C SER A 106 -6.42 -3.78 -12.70
N GLY A 107 -7.24 -3.01 -11.98
CA GLY A 107 -8.51 -3.49 -11.44
C GLY A 107 -9.48 -3.92 -12.54
N ARG A 108 -9.57 -3.16 -13.65
CA ARG A 108 -10.38 -3.52 -14.82
C ARG A 108 -9.85 -4.74 -15.55
N ALA A 109 -8.53 -4.88 -15.68
CA ALA A 109 -7.89 -6.06 -16.26
C ALA A 109 -8.21 -7.31 -15.42
N LEU A 110 -7.99 -7.24 -14.11
CA LEU A 110 -8.27 -8.34 -13.18
C LEU A 110 -9.74 -8.75 -13.19
N ALA A 111 -10.68 -7.81 -13.32
CA ALA A 111 -12.11 -8.11 -13.39
C ALA A 111 -12.50 -8.99 -14.59
N ARG A 112 -11.66 -9.06 -15.63
CA ARG A 112 -11.86 -9.91 -16.83
C ARG A 112 -11.09 -11.22 -16.76
N TRP A 113 -10.27 -11.42 -15.73
CA TRP A 113 -9.47 -12.63 -15.61
C TRP A 113 -10.35 -13.85 -15.32
N PRO A 114 -9.98 -15.04 -15.83
CA PRO A 114 -10.61 -16.29 -15.45
C PRO A 114 -10.57 -16.48 -13.94
N GLU A 115 -11.63 -17.06 -13.39
CA GLU A 115 -11.77 -17.27 -11.95
C GLU A 115 -10.56 -18.03 -11.38
N ARG A 116 -10.06 -19.05 -12.11
CA ARG A 116 -8.86 -19.83 -11.75
C ARG A 116 -7.65 -18.93 -11.51
N SER A 117 -7.35 -18.03 -12.44
CA SER A 117 -6.23 -17.10 -12.38
C SER A 117 -6.37 -16.11 -11.21
N LEU A 118 -7.59 -15.65 -10.95
CA LEU A 118 -7.89 -14.83 -9.76
C LEU A 118 -7.71 -15.60 -8.44
N ARG A 119 -7.97 -16.92 -8.40
CA ARG A 119 -7.69 -17.71 -7.19
C ARG A 119 -6.21 -17.83 -6.94
N MET A 120 -5.44 -18.15 -7.98
CA MET A 120 -3.99 -18.24 -7.88
C MET A 120 -3.37 -16.91 -7.44
N ALA A 121 -3.80 -15.80 -8.03
CA ALA A 121 -3.37 -14.46 -7.63
C ALA A 121 -3.71 -14.15 -6.17
N GLY A 122 -4.96 -14.42 -5.75
CA GLY A 122 -5.42 -14.18 -4.38
C GLY A 122 -4.68 -15.02 -3.34
N THR A 123 -4.42 -16.31 -3.62
CA THR A 123 -3.64 -17.18 -2.74
C THR A 123 -2.19 -16.71 -2.66
N ALA A 124 -1.55 -16.44 -3.80
CA ALA A 124 -0.17 -15.95 -3.84
C ALA A 124 -0.02 -14.62 -3.08
N PHE A 125 -0.96 -13.70 -3.26
CA PHE A 125 -1.02 -12.41 -2.56
C PHE A 125 -1.18 -12.59 -1.05
N GLY A 126 -2.16 -13.39 -0.61
CA GLY A 126 -2.37 -13.67 0.81
C GLY A 126 -1.13 -14.29 1.47
N THR A 127 -0.50 -15.27 0.81
CA THR A 127 0.73 -15.89 1.30
C THR A 127 1.90 -14.91 1.35
N GLY A 128 2.09 -14.09 0.31
CA GLY A 128 3.17 -13.10 0.24
C GLY A 128 3.05 -12.03 1.34
N VAL A 129 1.83 -11.52 1.56
CA VAL A 129 1.54 -10.60 2.67
C VAL A 129 1.73 -11.29 4.01
N GLY A 130 1.30 -12.55 4.17
CA GLY A 130 1.48 -13.30 5.42
C GLY A 130 2.95 -13.50 5.80
N VAL A 131 3.80 -13.87 4.83
CA VAL A 131 5.26 -13.95 5.03
C VAL A 131 5.84 -12.58 5.38
N GLY A 132 5.40 -11.51 4.70
CA GLY A 132 5.81 -10.15 5.01
C GLY A 132 5.43 -9.69 6.41
N ILE A 133 4.20 -9.97 6.87
CA ILE A 133 3.75 -9.68 8.23
C ILE A 133 4.60 -10.44 9.25
N ALA A 134 4.86 -11.73 9.03
CA ALA A 134 5.71 -12.52 9.92
C ALA A 134 7.12 -11.93 10.04
N PHE A 135 7.70 -11.47 8.92
CA PHE A 135 8.99 -10.77 8.93
C PHE A 135 8.94 -9.44 9.68
N VAL A 136 7.94 -8.59 9.41
CA VAL A 136 7.80 -7.29 10.10
C VAL A 136 7.58 -7.48 11.60
N LEU A 137 6.81 -8.48 12.00
CA LEU A 137 6.62 -8.83 13.41
C LEU A 137 7.94 -9.28 14.05
N PHE A 138 8.71 -10.12 13.37
CA PHE A 138 10.03 -10.55 13.84
C PHE A 138 10.98 -9.36 14.01
N GLU A 139 11.05 -8.46 13.02
CA GLU A 139 11.87 -7.25 13.09
C GLU A 139 11.43 -6.32 14.23
N ALA A 140 10.11 -6.14 14.41
CA ALA A 140 9.56 -5.34 15.51
C ALA A 140 9.87 -5.95 16.88
N ALA A 141 9.78 -7.28 17.02
CA ALA A 141 10.03 -7.97 18.29
C ALA A 141 11.52 -8.05 18.66
N THR A 142 12.42 -8.09 17.67
CA THR A 142 13.87 -8.26 17.89
C THR A 142 14.66 -6.96 17.87
N GLY A 143 13.99 -5.81 17.72
CA GLY A 143 14.69 -4.53 17.57
C GLY A 143 15.51 -4.45 16.28
N ARG A 144 15.05 -5.10 15.21
CA ARG A 144 15.63 -5.12 13.84
C ARG A 144 16.86 -5.99 13.63
N LEU A 145 16.87 -7.16 14.25
CA LEU A 145 18.04 -8.05 14.21
C LEU A 145 18.40 -8.52 12.81
N ALA A 146 17.43 -8.88 11.95
CA ALA A 146 17.77 -9.38 10.61
C ALA A 146 18.29 -8.24 9.73
N THR A 147 17.68 -7.05 9.81
CA THR A 147 18.15 -5.88 9.05
C THR A 147 19.56 -5.47 9.48
N LEU A 148 19.86 -5.44 10.79
CA LEU A 148 21.20 -5.15 11.31
C LEU A 148 22.22 -6.20 10.85
N THR A 149 21.86 -7.49 10.94
CA THR A 149 22.73 -8.58 10.49
C THR A 149 23.03 -8.47 8.99
N LEU A 150 22.04 -8.10 8.18
CA LEU A 150 22.22 -7.89 6.74
C LEU A 150 23.19 -6.73 6.46
N TYR A 151 23.06 -5.62 7.19
CA TYR A 151 23.94 -4.46 7.02
C TYR A 151 25.38 -4.73 7.47
N HIS A 152 25.57 -5.57 8.49
CA HIS A 152 26.91 -5.99 8.92
C HIS A 152 27.54 -7.00 7.97
N THR A 153 26.76 -7.92 7.40
CA THR A 153 27.28 -8.95 6.49
C THR A 153 27.47 -8.45 5.06
N LEU A 154 26.64 -7.51 4.59
CA LEU A 154 26.66 -6.96 3.23
C LEU A 154 26.71 -5.41 3.29
N PRO A 155 27.90 -4.81 3.51
CA PRO A 155 28.03 -3.37 3.69
C PRO A 155 27.54 -2.53 2.51
N PHE A 156 27.54 -3.07 1.29
CA PHE A 156 27.00 -2.40 0.10
C PHE A 156 25.47 -2.19 0.15
N THR A 157 24.77 -2.84 1.09
CA THR A 157 23.32 -2.65 1.31
C THR A 157 23.02 -1.54 2.31
N GLN A 158 24.03 -0.99 2.97
CA GLN A 158 23.86 0.13 3.90
C GLN A 158 23.40 1.38 3.14
N PRO A 159 22.40 2.11 3.65
CA PRO A 159 21.96 3.34 3.01
C PRO A 159 23.04 4.43 3.11
N ASN A 160 23.23 5.16 2.01
CA ASN A 160 24.25 6.21 1.86
C ASN A 160 24.06 7.41 2.82
N SER A 161 22.94 7.50 3.53
CA SER A 161 22.64 8.56 4.49
C SER A 161 22.61 7.97 5.90
N LEU A 162 23.64 8.27 6.69
CA LEU A 162 23.76 7.92 8.11
C LEU A 162 22.88 8.78 9.03
N LYS A 163 22.08 9.70 8.45
CA LYS A 163 21.21 10.64 9.19
C LYS A 163 20.18 9.93 10.08
N ASP A 164 19.94 8.66 9.78
CA ASP A 164 18.95 7.79 10.40
C ASP A 164 19.59 6.63 11.19
N PHE A 165 20.86 6.74 11.60
CA PHE A 165 21.56 5.65 12.32
C PHE A 165 22.29 6.15 13.56
N VAL A 166 22.19 5.38 14.66
CA VAL A 166 23.03 5.57 15.85
C VAL A 166 24.24 4.66 15.71
N ILE A 167 25.39 5.27 15.41
CA ILE A 167 26.68 4.56 15.32
C ILE A 167 27.35 4.63 16.69
N ARG A 168 27.73 3.49 17.27
CA ARG A 168 28.66 3.44 18.41
C ARG A 168 29.84 2.56 18.02
N ASN A 169 31.06 3.04 18.25
CA ASN A 169 32.31 2.33 17.95
C ASN A 169 32.47 1.87 16.48
N GLY A 170 31.90 2.62 15.52
CA GLY A 170 31.96 2.26 14.10
C GLY A 170 30.95 1.19 13.67
N GLU A 171 30.15 0.67 14.59
CA GLU A 171 29.06 -0.27 14.32
C GLU A 171 27.70 0.41 14.39
N ILE A 172 26.78 -0.02 13.54
CA ILE A 172 25.41 0.47 13.52
C ILE A 172 24.67 -0.22 14.67
N VAL A 173 24.39 0.52 15.76
CA VAL A 173 23.74 -0.04 16.94
C VAL A 173 22.23 0.15 16.91
N GLN A 174 21.74 1.15 16.16
CA GLN A 174 20.31 1.41 16.04
C GLN A 174 19.98 2.01 14.67
N ILE A 175 18.92 1.49 14.03
CA ILE A 175 18.35 1.99 12.78
C ILE A 175 17.16 2.89 13.14
N ALA A 176 17.02 4.05 12.51
CA ALA A 176 15.97 5.01 12.85
C ALA A 176 14.56 4.40 12.73
N PRO A 177 13.63 4.78 13.61
CA PRO A 177 12.23 4.35 13.61
C PRO A 177 11.53 4.42 12.24
N GLY A 178 11.93 5.36 11.38
CA GLY A 178 11.30 5.66 10.09
C GLY A 178 11.15 4.49 9.12
N GLU A 179 12.15 3.60 9.00
CA GLU A 179 12.05 2.49 8.04
C GLU A 179 11.04 1.42 8.48
N LEU A 180 11.05 1.00 9.74
CA LEU A 180 10.03 0.09 10.29
C LEU A 180 8.64 0.72 10.22
N ASN A 181 8.52 2.02 10.50
CA ASN A 181 7.25 2.74 10.39
C ASN A 181 6.69 2.68 8.96
N ALA A 182 7.56 2.83 7.95
CA ALA A 182 7.17 2.68 6.55
C ALA A 182 6.74 1.24 6.21
N MET A 183 7.44 0.21 6.72
CA MET A 183 7.05 -1.19 6.54
C MET A 183 5.68 -1.48 7.16
N ILE A 184 5.43 -0.95 8.36
CA ILE A 184 4.15 -1.12 9.07
C ILE A 184 3.02 -0.38 8.34
N ALA A 185 3.28 0.81 7.80
CA ALA A 185 2.31 1.53 6.99
C ALA A 185 1.90 0.73 5.74
N VAL A 186 2.87 0.18 5.00
CA VAL A 186 2.60 -0.67 3.84
C VAL A 186 1.88 -1.96 4.24
N MET A 187 2.29 -2.58 5.35
CA MET A 187 1.64 -3.76 5.91
C MET A 187 0.16 -3.51 6.20
N LEU A 188 -0.18 -2.39 6.85
CA LEU A 188 -1.57 -2.02 7.14
C LEU A 188 -2.39 -1.77 5.87
N LEU A 189 -1.79 -1.16 4.85
CA LEU A 189 -2.44 -0.96 3.54
C LEU A 189 -2.75 -2.32 2.86
N ALA A 190 -1.87 -3.31 3.01
CA ALA A 190 -2.03 -4.64 2.42
C ALA A 190 -2.90 -5.60 3.27
N LEU A 191 -3.09 -5.33 4.56
CA LEU A 191 -3.75 -6.21 5.52
C LEU A 191 -5.19 -6.54 5.10
N TRP A 192 -6.04 -5.53 4.89
CA TRP A 192 -7.45 -5.77 4.58
C TRP A 192 -7.68 -6.53 3.27
N PRO A 193 -7.02 -6.17 2.14
CA PRO A 193 -7.07 -6.99 0.94
C PRO A 193 -6.62 -8.44 1.15
N ALA A 194 -5.59 -8.65 1.99
CA ALA A 194 -5.07 -9.99 2.27
C ALA A 194 -6.06 -10.82 3.09
N LEU A 195 -6.66 -10.23 4.13
CA LEU A 195 -7.70 -10.87 4.92
C LEU A 195 -8.90 -11.26 4.04
N LEU A 196 -9.36 -10.38 3.15
CA LEU A 196 -10.44 -10.68 2.22
C LEU A 196 -10.06 -11.83 1.26
N CYS A 197 -8.83 -11.84 0.75
CA CYS A 197 -8.34 -12.94 -0.08
C CYS A 197 -8.30 -14.27 0.70
N VAL A 198 -7.86 -14.26 1.96
CA VAL A 198 -7.79 -15.47 2.80
C VAL A 198 -9.19 -16.00 3.14
N VAL A 199 -10.10 -15.14 3.61
CA VAL A 199 -11.47 -15.53 4.00
C VAL A 199 -12.30 -16.02 2.82
N THR A 200 -12.15 -15.40 1.65
CA THR A 200 -12.90 -15.82 0.44
C THR A 200 -12.35 -17.10 -0.21
N ARG A 201 -11.16 -17.56 0.18
CA ARG A 201 -10.48 -18.70 -0.45
C ARG A 201 -10.46 -19.94 0.43
N LEU A 202 -10.17 -19.75 1.70
CA LEU A 202 -10.18 -20.83 2.67
C LEU A 202 -11.61 -20.95 3.20
N GLY A 203 -12.18 -22.16 3.20
CA GLY A 203 -13.54 -22.38 3.69
C GLY A 203 -13.78 -21.77 5.07
N GLU A 204 -15.04 -21.49 5.41
CA GLU A 204 -15.46 -20.57 6.48
C GLU A 204 -14.64 -20.69 7.77
N ARG A 205 -14.41 -21.90 8.28
CA ARG A 205 -13.70 -22.14 9.55
C ARG A 205 -12.18 -21.93 9.44
N SER A 206 -11.54 -22.49 8.42
CA SER A 206 -10.08 -22.37 8.25
C SER A 206 -9.69 -20.96 7.83
N GLY A 207 -10.47 -20.34 6.95
CA GLY A 207 -10.24 -18.97 6.52
C GLY A 207 -10.36 -17.96 7.65
N SER A 208 -11.35 -18.13 8.52
CA SER A 208 -11.50 -17.26 9.70
C SER A 208 -10.34 -17.40 10.68
N LEU A 209 -9.83 -18.62 10.90
CA LEU A 209 -8.68 -18.84 11.79
C LEU A 209 -7.39 -18.22 11.23
N VAL A 210 -7.09 -18.45 9.94
CA VAL A 210 -5.89 -17.89 9.31
C VAL A 210 -5.98 -16.36 9.23
N ALA A 211 -7.15 -15.81 8.89
CA ALA A 211 -7.38 -14.37 8.88
C ALA A 211 -7.24 -13.77 10.28
N GLY A 212 -7.78 -14.43 11.31
CA GLY A 212 -7.62 -14.02 12.71
C GLY A 212 -6.15 -14.01 13.15
N ALA A 213 -5.39 -15.05 12.80
CA ALA A 213 -3.97 -15.12 13.08
C ALA A 213 -3.16 -14.01 12.37
N LEU A 214 -3.45 -13.75 11.09
CA LEU A 214 -2.82 -12.66 10.32
C LEU A 214 -3.13 -11.29 10.93
N PHE A 215 -4.39 -11.05 11.31
CA PHE A 215 -4.81 -9.80 11.94
C PHE A 215 -4.14 -9.61 13.30
N ALA A 216 -4.07 -10.67 14.12
CA ALA A 216 -3.39 -10.63 15.41
C ALA A 216 -1.90 -10.34 15.26
N ALA A 217 -1.22 -11.01 14.32
CA ALA A 217 0.19 -10.78 14.03
C ALA A 217 0.47 -9.34 13.56
N ALA A 218 -0.35 -8.81 12.64
CA ALA A 218 -0.22 -7.44 12.18
C ALA A 218 -0.47 -6.42 13.31
N THR A 219 -1.47 -6.68 14.15
CA THR A 219 -1.78 -5.84 15.32
C THR A 219 -0.61 -5.85 16.30
N ALA A 220 -0.05 -7.02 16.63
CA ALA A 220 1.11 -7.13 17.49
C ALA A 220 2.31 -6.35 16.94
N ALA A 221 2.59 -6.44 15.63
CA ALA A 221 3.65 -5.68 14.98
C ALA A 221 3.44 -4.16 15.09
N VAL A 222 2.20 -3.69 14.94
CA VAL A 222 1.85 -2.26 15.13
C VAL A 222 2.07 -1.81 16.56
N PHE A 223 1.63 -2.59 17.56
CA PHE A 223 1.79 -2.23 18.98
C PHE A 223 3.24 -2.30 19.47
N LEU A 224 4.05 -3.19 18.90
CA LEU A 224 5.49 -3.25 19.14
C LEU A 224 6.26 -2.09 18.49
N SER A 225 5.61 -1.34 17.60
CA SER A 225 6.21 -0.18 16.95
C SER A 225 5.84 1.13 17.62
N ASP A 226 6.74 2.10 17.54
CA ASP A 226 6.51 3.47 18.00
C ASP A 226 5.67 4.30 17.00
N HIS A 227 4.97 3.65 16.06
CA HIS A 227 4.21 4.34 15.02
C HIS A 227 2.76 4.63 15.45
N GLU A 228 2.57 5.73 16.18
CA GLU A 228 1.25 6.17 16.66
C GLU A 228 0.20 6.31 15.55
N SER A 229 0.58 6.82 14.37
CA SER A 229 -0.32 6.95 13.22
C SER A 229 -0.86 5.60 12.73
N SER A 230 -0.08 4.52 12.82
CA SER A 230 -0.54 3.17 12.47
C SER A 230 -1.53 2.61 13.49
N LYS A 231 -1.39 2.94 14.78
CA LYS A 231 -2.36 2.54 15.81
C LYS A 231 -3.73 3.19 15.56
N VAL A 232 -3.74 4.49 15.27
CA VAL A 232 -4.97 5.23 14.89
C VAL A 232 -5.56 4.67 13.59
N GLY A 233 -4.71 4.43 12.59
CA GLY A 233 -5.13 3.86 11.31
C GLY A 233 -5.78 2.48 11.44
N LEU A 234 -5.22 1.61 12.31
CA LEU A 234 -5.79 0.29 12.59
C LEU A 234 -7.20 0.42 13.19
N VAL A 235 -7.38 1.26 14.21
CA VAL A 235 -8.69 1.49 14.85
C VAL A 235 -9.70 2.09 13.86
N ALA A 236 -9.30 3.11 13.10
CA ALA A 236 -10.15 3.72 12.09
C ALA A 236 -10.58 2.69 11.02
N SER A 237 -9.67 1.82 10.60
CA SER A 237 -9.96 0.79 9.62
C SER A 237 -10.91 -0.30 10.14
N LEU A 238 -10.82 -0.67 11.43
CA LEU A 238 -11.79 -1.56 12.09
C LEU A 238 -13.19 -0.93 12.08
N PHE A 239 -13.30 0.36 12.38
CA PHE A 239 -14.57 1.07 12.35
C PHE A 239 -15.18 1.09 10.94
N VAL A 240 -14.38 1.40 9.93
CA VAL A 240 -14.82 1.35 8.53
C VAL A 240 -15.28 -0.06 8.15
N PHE A 241 -14.55 -1.10 8.56
CA PHE A 241 -14.92 -2.49 8.27
C PHE A 241 -16.22 -2.89 8.98
N ALA A 242 -16.40 -2.50 10.24
CA ALA A 242 -17.64 -2.73 10.98
C ALA A 242 -18.85 -2.07 10.31
N LEU A 243 -18.71 -0.83 9.82
CA LEU A 243 -19.75 -0.15 9.04
C LEU A 243 -20.00 -0.79 7.67
N ALA A 244 -18.99 -1.42 7.06
CA ALA A 244 -19.13 -2.08 5.78
C ALA A 244 -19.99 -3.36 5.85
N ILE A 245 -20.13 -3.98 7.03
CA ILE A 245 -20.95 -5.19 7.22
C ILE A 245 -22.44 -4.92 6.93
N PRO A 246 -23.13 -3.99 7.61
CA PRO A 246 -24.54 -3.70 7.35
C PRO A 246 -24.76 -2.81 6.11
N TRP A 247 -23.78 -1.96 5.74
CA TRP A 247 -23.97 -0.93 4.69
C TRP A 247 -22.84 -0.87 3.66
N PRO A 248 -22.52 -1.98 2.96
CA PRO A 248 -21.33 -2.04 2.09
C PRO A 248 -21.33 -0.99 0.97
N ALA A 249 -22.51 -0.71 0.38
CA ALA A 249 -22.62 0.28 -0.70
C ALA A 249 -22.43 1.71 -0.20
N ALA A 250 -22.97 2.04 0.99
CA ALA A 250 -22.87 3.37 1.58
C ALA A 250 -21.44 3.61 2.10
N THR A 251 -20.88 2.65 2.84
CA THR A 251 -19.52 2.71 3.37
C THR A 251 -18.49 2.87 2.25
N ARG A 252 -18.67 2.14 1.14
CA ARG A 252 -17.82 2.33 -0.05
C ARG A 252 -17.90 3.77 -0.55
N LYS A 253 -19.09 4.28 -0.88
CA LYS A 253 -19.26 5.67 -1.39
C LYS A 253 -18.71 6.71 -0.40
N GLY A 254 -18.96 6.52 0.89
CA GLY A 254 -18.44 7.36 1.96
C GLY A 254 -16.91 7.37 1.97
N LEU A 255 -16.26 6.21 1.84
CA LEU A 255 -14.80 6.12 1.78
C LEU A 255 -14.23 6.88 0.57
N TRP A 256 -14.85 6.75 -0.61
CA TRP A 256 -14.45 7.52 -1.81
C TRP A 256 -14.54 9.03 -1.57
N LEU A 257 -15.64 9.49 -0.97
CA LEU A 257 -15.87 10.90 -0.65
C LEU A 257 -14.84 11.38 0.38
N VAL A 258 -14.69 10.68 1.50
CA VAL A 258 -13.76 11.02 2.58
C VAL A 258 -12.33 11.08 2.06
N TRP A 259 -11.93 10.13 1.21
CA TRP A 259 -10.61 10.15 0.60
C TRP A 259 -10.40 11.40 -0.26
N CYS A 260 -11.34 11.70 -1.17
CA CYS A 260 -11.22 12.88 -2.02
C CYS A 260 -11.26 14.19 -1.21
N LEU A 261 -12.13 14.27 -0.20
CA LEU A 261 -12.21 15.41 0.72
C LEU A 261 -10.93 15.55 1.55
N ALA A 262 -10.34 14.46 2.03
CA ALA A 262 -9.08 14.51 2.77
C ALA A 262 -7.97 15.14 1.92
N PHE A 263 -7.85 14.79 0.65
CA PHE A 263 -6.89 15.43 -0.27
C PHE A 263 -7.24 16.89 -0.57
N ALA A 264 -8.52 17.19 -0.83
CA ALA A 264 -8.94 18.54 -1.17
C ALA A 264 -8.79 19.52 0.02
N LEU A 265 -9.09 19.03 1.23
CA LEU A 265 -9.16 19.81 2.46
C LEU A 265 -7.88 19.74 3.29
N VAL A 266 -6.84 19.00 2.89
CA VAL A 266 -5.61 18.87 3.69
C VAL A 266 -4.99 20.24 4.01
N ILE A 267 -4.90 21.14 3.02
CA ILE A 267 -4.31 22.47 3.21
C ILE A 267 -5.25 23.36 4.06
N PRO A 268 -6.56 23.47 3.76
CA PRO A 268 -7.49 24.19 4.63
C PRO A 268 -7.45 23.71 6.08
N LEU A 269 -7.48 22.39 6.30
CA LEU A 269 -7.47 21.79 7.63
C LEU A 269 -6.15 22.06 8.35
N ALA A 270 -5.01 21.91 7.66
CA ALA A 270 -3.70 22.24 8.23
C ALA A 270 -3.60 23.73 8.59
N THR A 271 -4.13 24.62 7.75
CA THR A 271 -4.11 26.06 7.99
C THR A 271 -4.98 26.44 9.19
N VAL A 272 -6.19 25.86 9.29
CA VAL A 272 -7.08 26.05 10.44
C VAL A 272 -6.43 25.49 11.70
N ALA A 273 -5.83 24.30 11.63
CA ALA A 273 -5.16 23.68 12.76
C ALA A 273 -3.95 24.50 13.25
N TYR A 274 -3.15 25.02 12.32
CA TYR A 274 -2.02 25.90 12.61
C TYR A 274 -2.48 27.19 13.29
N LYS A 275 -3.52 27.85 12.74
CA LYS A 275 -4.10 29.06 13.32
C LYS A 275 -4.74 28.84 14.69
N ALA A 276 -5.26 27.63 14.95
CA ALA A 276 -5.79 27.23 16.25
C ALA A 276 -4.69 26.81 17.24
N GLU A 277 -3.41 26.96 16.88
CA GLU A 277 -2.24 26.57 17.67
C GLU A 277 -2.26 25.10 18.12
N LEU A 278 -2.96 24.22 17.39
CA LEU A 278 -3.07 22.81 17.73
C LEU A 278 -1.70 22.13 17.81
N HIS A 279 -0.72 22.57 17.01
CA HIS A 279 0.67 22.11 17.04
C HIS A 279 1.37 22.31 18.39
N LYS A 280 0.89 23.23 19.25
CA LYS A 280 1.41 23.47 20.61
C LYS A 280 0.70 22.63 21.68
N SER A 281 -0.31 21.85 21.32
CA SER A 281 -1.07 21.08 22.29
C SER A 281 -0.28 19.89 22.81
N GLU A 282 -0.11 19.82 24.13
CA GLU A 282 0.53 18.68 24.82
C GLU A 282 -0.22 17.36 24.62
N SER A 283 -1.48 17.42 24.20
CA SER A 283 -2.32 16.25 23.94
C SER A 283 -2.07 15.57 22.59
N LEU A 284 -1.31 16.21 21.69
CA LEU A 284 -0.94 15.63 20.41
C LEU A 284 0.35 14.80 20.52
N PRO A 285 0.49 13.71 19.73
CA PRO A 285 1.75 13.00 19.60
C PRO A 285 2.86 13.94 19.14
N PHE A 286 4.10 13.71 19.60
CA PHE A 286 5.27 14.53 19.26
C PHE A 286 5.46 14.73 17.75
N SER A 287 5.12 13.72 16.94
CA SER A 287 5.17 13.79 15.47
C SER A 287 4.14 14.75 14.84
N ALA A 288 3.06 15.06 15.54
CA ALA A 288 2.02 15.98 15.10
C ALA A 288 2.21 17.42 15.62
N GLN A 289 3.12 17.62 16.59
CA GLN A 289 3.49 18.94 17.12
C GLN A 289 4.54 19.65 16.26
N ALA A 290 5.31 18.91 15.46
CA ALA A 290 6.46 19.42 14.68
C ALA A 290 6.13 19.81 13.22
N ALA A 291 4.86 19.99 12.87
CA ALA A 291 4.41 20.34 11.51
C ALA A 291 4.10 21.83 11.36
#